data_AF-A0A2N5KDR6-F1
#
_entry.id   AF-A0A2N5KDR6-F1
#
_cell.length_a   1.000
_cell.length_b   1.000
_cell.length_c   1.000
_cell.angle_alpha   90.00
_cell.angle_beta   90.00
_cell.angle_gamma   90.00
#
_symmetry.space_group_name_H-M   'P 1'
#
loop_
_entity.id
_entity.type
_entity.pdbx_description
1 polymer ?
#
loop_
_entity_poly.entity_id
_entity_poly.type
_entity_poly.pdbx_seq_one_letter_code
_entity_poly.pdbx_strand_id
1 'polypeptide(L)' 'MCYLGTPIVGDRLYGAQKDGDVRLCLHAAELEITIPGSKRSIFSAPLPDDFNTIIDNYRTS' A
#
# COMPACT_ATOMS: atom_id res chain seq x y z
N MET A 1 11.41 -1.83 3.08
CA MET A 1 10.70 -3.01 3.62
C MET A 1 11.50 -4.29 3.40
N CYS A 2 11.74 -4.74 2.17
CA CYS A 2 12.61 -5.91 1.92
C CYS A 2 14.01 -5.78 2.55
N TYR A 3 14.64 -4.61 2.47
CA TYR A 3 15.93 -4.35 3.14
C TYR A 3 15.89 -4.54 4.66
N LEU A 4 14.72 -4.33 5.28
CA LEU A 4 14.48 -4.51 6.71
C LEU A 4 13.99 -5.93 7.05
N GLY A 5 14.02 -6.87 6.09
CA GLY A 5 13.53 -8.24 6.26
C GLY A 5 12.00 -8.38 6.22
N THR A 6 11.27 -7.31 5.89
CA THR A 6 9.80 -7.26 5.90
C THR A 6 9.27 -6.83 4.54
N PRO A 7 9.39 -7.65 3.48
CA PRO A 7 8.99 -7.27 2.14
C PRO A 7 7.48 -7.00 2.02
N ILE A 8 7.09 -6.22 1.00
CA ILE A 8 5.69 -5.84 0.75
C ILE A 8 4.97 -7.01 0.08
N VAL A 9 3.74 -7.30 0.52
CA VAL A 9 2.90 -8.35 -0.05
C VAL A 9 2.64 -8.08 -1.53
N GLY A 10 2.78 -9.11 -2.37
CA GLY A 10 2.55 -9.01 -3.81
C GLY A 10 3.68 -8.28 -4.58
N ASP A 11 4.81 -7.99 -3.93
CA ASP A 11 6.00 -7.50 -4.61
C ASP A 11 6.67 -8.63 -5.40
N ARG A 12 6.64 -8.55 -6.73
CA ARG A 12 7.18 -9.61 -7.60
C ARG A 12 8.71 -9.60 -7.70
N LEU A 13 9.37 -8.50 -7.31
CA LEU A 13 10.82 -8.33 -7.46
C LEU A 13 11.55 -8.58 -6.14
N TYR A 14 10.98 -8.11 -5.03
CA TYR A 14 11.57 -8.19 -3.70
C TYR A 14 10.68 -8.90 -2.66
N GLY A 15 9.51 -9.41 -3.06
CA GLY A 15 8.54 -10.08 -2.20
C GLY A 15 8.71 -11.59 -2.07
N ALA A 16 7.85 -12.20 -1.26
CA ALA A 16 7.91 -13.63 -0.98
C ALA A 16 7.03 -14.40 -1.99
N GLN A 17 7.53 -15.52 -2.51
CA GLN A 17 6.79 -16.36 -3.47
C GLN A 17 5.47 -16.93 -2.91
N LYS A 18 5.31 -16.92 -1.58
CA LYS A 18 4.10 -17.39 -0.88
C LYS A 18 2.89 -16.46 -1.05
N ASP A 19 3.07 -15.27 -1.62
CA ASP A 19 1.99 -14.27 -1.74
C ASP A 19 1.04 -14.55 -2.92
N GLY A 20 1.28 -15.60 -3.73
CA GLY A 20 0.42 -15.95 -4.87
C GLY A 20 0.40 -14.89 -5.97
N ASP A 21 -0.70 -14.78 -6.73
CA ASP A 21 -0.89 -13.72 -7.74
C ASP A 21 -1.56 -12.46 -7.15
N VAL A 22 -1.20 -12.12 -5.90
CA VAL A 22 -1.66 -10.90 -5.24
C VAL A 22 -0.91 -9.71 -5.83
N ARG A 23 -1.62 -8.63 -6.16
CA ARG A 23 -1.00 -7.39 -6.66
C ARG A 23 -0.19 -6.71 -5.54
N LEU A 24 0.75 -5.85 -5.93
CA LEU A 24 1.57 -5.09 -4.98
C LEU A 24 0.69 -4.30 -4.01
N CYS A 25 0.80 -4.62 -2.73
CA CYS A 25 0.07 -3.97 -1.64
C CYS A 25 0.71 -2.64 -1.22
N LEU A 26 0.88 -1.71 -2.19
CA LEU A 26 1.41 -0.36 -1.97
C LEU A 26 0.40 0.68 -2.47
N HIS A 27 -0.12 1.50 -1.56
CA HIS A 27 -1.13 2.51 -1.84
C HIS A 27 -0.71 3.87 -1.27
N ALA A 28 -0.79 4.93 -2.09
CA ALA A 28 -0.57 6.30 -1.65
C ALA A 28 -1.87 6.84 -1.03
N ALA A 29 -2.05 6.63 0.27
CA ALA A 29 -3.27 7.02 0.97
C ALA A 29 -3.46 8.54 1.07
N GLU A 30 -2.36 9.29 1.12
CA GLU A 30 -2.38 10.74 1.27
C GLU A 30 -1.23 11.39 0.52
N LEU A 31 -1.52 12.55 -0.09
CA LEU A 31 -0.54 13.45 -0.68
C LEU A 31 -0.77 14.85 -0.12
N GLU A 32 0.27 15.42 0.50
CA GLU A 32 0.24 16.79 0.99
C GLU A 32 1.23 17.65 0.19
N ILE A 33 0.72 18.72 -0.43
CA ILE A 33 1.52 19.64 -1.23
C ILE A 33 1.13 21.11 -0.99
N THR A 34 2.10 22.00 -1.13
CA THR A 34 1.84 23.45 -1.17
C THR A 34 1.70 23.89 -2.62
N ILE A 35 0.51 24.32 -3.00
CA ILE A 35 0.24 24.82 -4.35
C ILE A 35 0.89 26.21 -4.47
N PRO A 36 1.76 26.48 -5.47
CA PRO A 36 2.39 27.78 -5.63
C PRO A 36 1.36 28.92 -5.71
N GLY A 37 1.50 29.94 -4.87
CA GLY A 37 0.54 31.05 -4.78
C GLY A 37 -0.78 30.70 -4.06
N SER A 38 -0.90 29.50 -3.50
CA SER A 38 -2.07 29.04 -2.75
C SER A 38 -1.64 28.38 -1.43
N LYS A 39 -2.59 27.75 -0.73
CA LYS A 39 -2.39 27.13 0.58
C LYS A 39 -1.93 25.68 0.48
N ARG A 40 -1.31 25.21 1.56
CA ARG A 40 -1.06 23.79 1.80
C ARG A 40 -2.37 23.01 1.70
N SER A 41 -2.37 21.96 0.90
CA SER A 41 -3.55 21.16 0.59
C SER A 41 -3.21 19.69 0.73
N ILE A 42 -4.17 18.93 1.25
CA ILE A 42 -4.07 17.49 1.49
C ILE A 42 -5.09 16.81 0.56
N PHE A 43 -4.63 15.78 -0.15
CA PHE A 43 -5.43 14.93 -1.01
C PHE A 43 -5.40 13.53 -0.44
N SER A 44 -6.56 12.93 -0.17
CA SER A 44 -6.66 11.57 0.35
C SER A 44 -7.35 10.65 -0.65
N ALA A 45 -6.93 9.39 -0.65
CA ALA A 45 -7.54 8.33 -1.44
C ALA A 45 -7.95 7.17 -0.51
N PRO A 46 -9.21 6.70 -0.58
CA PRO A 46 -9.67 5.59 0.25
C PRO A 46 -8.83 4.34 -0.02
N LEU A 47 -8.78 3.45 0.96
CA LEU A 47 -8.10 2.16 0.81
C LEU A 47 -8.79 1.35 -0.31
N PRO A 48 -8.05 0.79 -1.27
CA PRO A 48 -8.65 -0.04 -2.32
C PRO A 48 -9.40 -1.25 -1.76
N ASP A 49 -10.55 -1.59 -2.34
CA ASP A 49 -11.42 -2.65 -1.83
C ASP A 49 -10.72 -4.02 -1.76
N ASP A 50 -9.85 -4.32 -2.71
CA ASP A 50 -9.08 -5.56 -2.75
C ASP A 50 -8.05 -5.66 -1.60
N PHE A 51 -7.57 -4.53 -1.08
CA PHE A 51 -6.70 -4.53 0.10
C PHE A 51 -7.48 -4.92 1.35
N ASN A 52 -8.76 -4.54 1.47
CA ASN A 52 -9.59 -4.96 2.60
C ASN A 52 -9.71 -6.48 2.66
N THR A 53 -9.97 -7.14 1.51
CA THR A 53 -10.03 -8.61 1.44
C THR A 53 -8.72 -9.25 1.92
N ILE A 54 -7.58 -8.71 1.48
CA ILE A 54 -6.26 -9.23 1.88
C ILE A 54 -6.04 -9.05 3.39
N ILE A 55 -6.32 -7.85 3.91
CA ILE A 55 -6.16 -7.53 5.34
C ILE A 55 -7.05 -8.42 6.21
N ASP A 56 -8.29 -8.65 5.80
CA ASP A 56 -9.23 -9.48 6.56
C ASP A 56 -8.80 -10.95 6.61
N ASN A 57 -8.21 -11.48 5.53
CA ASN A 57 -7.61 -12.81 5.53
C ASN A 57 -6.50 -12.94 6.59
N TYR A 58 -5.66 -11.92 6.75
CA TYR A 58 -4.58 -11.91 7.77
C TYR A 58 -5.08 -11.64 9.19
N ARG A 59 -6.20 -10.93 9.37
CA ARG A 59 -6.79 -10.68 10.69
C ARG A 59 -7.45 -11.90 11.32
N THR A 60 -7.93 -12.81 10.48
CA THR A 60 -8.70 -13.99 10.91
C THR A 60 -7.83 -15.25 11.02
N SER A 61 -6.54 -15.15 10.67
CA SER A 61 -5.55 -16.24 10.67
C SER A 61 -4.65 -16.25 11.90
#